data_AF-A0A434RSG5-F1
#
_entry.id   AF-A0A434RSG5-F1
#
_cell.length_a   1.000
_cell.length_b   1.000
_cell.length_c   1.000
_cell.angle_alpha   90.00
_cell.angle_beta   90.00
_cell.angle_gamma   90.00
#
_symmetry.space_group_name_H-M   'P 1'
#
loop_
_entity.id
_entity.type
_entity.pdbx_description
1 polymer ?
#
loop_
_entity_poly.entity_id
_entity_poly.type
_entity_poly.pdbx_seq_one_letter_code
_entity_poly.pdbx_strand_id
1 'polypeptide(L)'
;MKTHSIALIPGDGIGRDVTAAAWTVLETVAKHSGFALTGTELPWSCRFFKETGRMMPEDGIETLRRFDAILLGAVGWPTEVPDSVSLHGLLLPIRKAFVQYANIRPHRLLPGVRG
;
A
#
# COMPACT_ATOMS: atom_id res chain seq x y z
N MET A 1 -23.96 -10.21 0.99
CA MET A 1 -22.58 -10.22 1.50
C MET A 1 -21.89 -8.96 0.99
N LYS A 2 -21.34 -8.12 1.88
CA LYS A 2 -20.66 -6.88 1.46
C LYS A 2 -19.28 -7.25 0.90
N THR A 3 -18.93 -6.68 -0.25
CA THR A 3 -17.60 -6.81 -0.84
C THR A 3 -16.85 -5.50 -0.66
N HIS A 4 -15.62 -5.57 -0.15
CA HIS A 4 -14.75 -4.41 0.00
C HIS A 4 -13.66 -4.42 -1.07
N SER A 5 -13.51 -3.28 -1.76
CA SER A 5 -12.50 -3.07 -2.79
C SER A 5 -11.23 -2.50 -2.18
N ILE A 6 -10.10 -3.20 -2.34
CA ILE A 6 -8.82 -2.84 -1.74
C ILE A 6 -7.79 -2.56 -2.84
N ALA A 7 -7.21 -1.36 -2.84
CA ALA A 7 -6.06 -1.03 -3.66
C ALA A 7 -4.81 -1.64 -3.03
N LEU A 8 -4.13 -2.55 -3.74
CA LEU A 8 -2.87 -3.14 -3.31
C LEU A 8 -1.74 -2.36 -3.97
N ILE A 9 -0.91 -1.68 -3.19
CA ILE A 9 0.29 -0.99 -3.67
C ILE A 9 1.48 -1.66 -2.99
N PRO A 10 2.04 -2.74 -3.55
CA PRO A 10 3.12 -3.48 -2.89
C PRO A 10 4.41 -2.65 -2.78
N GLY A 11 4.63 -1.76 -3.75
CA GLY A 11 5.77 -0.86 -3.81
C GLY A 11 7.08 -1.57 -4.10
N ASP A 12 8.14 -1.22 -3.36
CA ASP A 12 9.53 -1.59 -3.66
C ASP A 12 10.09 -2.62 -2.67
N GLY A 13 11.14 -3.34 -3.08
CA GLY A 13 11.88 -4.28 -2.24
C GLY A 13 10.98 -5.32 -1.57
N ILE A 14 11.17 -5.48 -0.25
CA ILE A 14 10.40 -6.42 0.58
C ILE A 14 8.90 -6.11 0.60
N GLY A 15 8.49 -4.91 0.21
CA GLY A 15 7.09 -4.50 0.15
C GLY A 15 6.23 -5.45 -0.68
N ARG A 16 6.81 -6.02 -1.76
CA ARG A 16 6.13 -7.00 -2.62
C ARG A 16 5.80 -8.29 -1.88
N ASP A 17 6.81 -8.89 -1.27
CA ASP A 17 6.68 -10.19 -0.59
C ASP A 17 5.77 -10.09 0.64
N VAL A 18 5.93 -9.03 1.44
CA VAL A 18 5.12 -8.86 2.67
C VAL A 18 3.67 -8.49 2.36
N THR A 19 3.41 -7.74 1.29
CA THR A 19 2.04 -7.40 0.87
C THR A 19 1.31 -8.64 0.35
N ALA A 20 1.99 -9.48 -0.44
CA ALA A 20 1.42 -10.74 -0.92
C ALA A 20 1.09 -11.72 0.22
N ALA A 21 1.99 -11.83 1.21
CA ALA A 21 1.75 -12.63 2.41
C ALA A 21 0.56 -12.08 3.23
N ALA A 22 0.48 -10.76 3.42
CA ALA A 22 -0.62 -10.13 4.12
C ALA A 22 -1.96 -10.36 3.39
N TRP A 23 -1.99 -10.22 2.07
CA TRP A 23 -3.19 -10.45 1.26
C TRP A 23 -3.69 -11.90 1.37
N THR A 24 -2.79 -12.88 1.35
CA THR A 24 -3.14 -14.31 1.54
C THR A 24 -3.87 -14.55 2.86
N VAL A 25 -3.41 -13.92 3.95
CA VAL A 25 -4.06 -14.01 5.26
C VAL A 25 -5.43 -13.33 5.23
N LEU A 26 -5.54 -12.14 4.63
CA LEU A 26 -6.79 -11.39 4.53
C LEU A 26 -7.85 -12.16 3.74
N GLU A 27 -7.51 -12.76 2.60
CA GLU A 27 -8.42 -13.59 1.81
C GLU A 27 -8.91 -14.81 2.61
N THR A 28 -8.01 -15.43 3.37
CA THR A 28 -8.34 -16.58 4.22
C THR A 28 -9.32 -16.19 5.33
N VAL A 29 -9.12 -15.04 5.96
CA VAL A 29 -10.02 -14.52 7.01
C VAL A 29 -11.38 -14.13 6.42
N ALA A 30 -11.40 -13.45 5.27
CA ALA A 30 -12.64 -13.00 4.62
C ALA A 30 -13.60 -14.16 4.36
N LYS A 31 -13.10 -15.31 3.89
CA LYS A 31 -13.89 -16.53 3.66
C LYS A 31 -14.70 -17.00 4.87
N HIS A 32 -14.28 -16.64 6.09
CA HIS A 32 -14.90 -17.06 7.34
C HIS A 32 -15.60 -15.91 8.10
N SER A 33 -15.63 -14.69 7.54
CA SER A 33 -15.99 -13.48 8.29
C SER A 33 -17.27 -12.77 7.80
N GLY A 34 -18.02 -13.35 6.86
CA GLY A 34 -19.29 -12.80 6.39
C GLY A 34 -19.17 -11.58 5.46
N PHE A 35 -17.96 -11.29 4.97
CA PHE A 35 -17.68 -10.29 3.93
C PHE A 35 -16.71 -10.86 2.89
N ALA A 36 -16.62 -10.20 1.73
CA ALA A 36 -15.63 -10.53 0.70
C ALA A 36 -14.64 -9.38 0.50
N LEU A 37 -13.46 -9.71 -0.03
CA LEU A 37 -12.42 -8.75 -0.41
C LEU A 37 -12.14 -8.92 -1.90
N THR A 38 -11.94 -7.80 -2.60
CA THR A 38 -11.43 -7.77 -3.98
C THR A 38 -10.21 -6.87 -4.01
N GLY A 39 -9.05 -7.46 -4.31
CA GLY A 39 -7.78 -6.74 -4.42
C GLY A 39 -7.51 -6.34 -5.87
N THR A 40 -7.03 -5.12 -6.08
CA THR A 40 -6.45 -4.70 -7.36
C THR A 40 -5.01 -4.26 -7.14
N GLU A 41 -4.06 -4.96 -7.75
CA GLU A 41 -2.66 -4.59 -7.69
C GLU A 41 -2.38 -3.38 -8.59
N LEU A 42 -1.78 -2.36 -7.99
CA LEU A 42 -1.34 -1.14 -8.63
C LEU A 42 0.20 -1.15 -8.60
N PRO A 43 0.87 -1.31 -9.76
CA PRO A 43 2.32 -1.51 -9.82
C PRO A 43 3.11 -0.21 -9.60
N TRP A 44 2.63 0.67 -8.72
CA TRP A 44 3.19 2.00 -8.48
C TRP A 44 4.45 1.92 -7.62
N SER A 45 5.18 3.04 -7.53
CA SER A 45 6.49 3.21 -6.88
C SER A 45 7.69 3.23 -7.83
N CYS A 46 8.91 2.94 -7.34
CA CYS A 46 10.15 3.28 -8.04
C CYS A 46 10.32 2.54 -9.37
N ARG A 47 9.84 1.29 -9.49
CA ARG A 47 9.83 0.58 -10.78
C ARG A 47 9.00 1.33 -11.83
N PHE A 48 7.76 1.69 -11.49
CA PHE A 48 6.87 2.46 -12.36
C PHE A 48 7.46 3.82 -12.70
N PHE A 49 8.15 4.46 -11.74
CA PHE A 49 8.89 5.70 -12.00
C PHE A 49 10.00 5.52 -13.03
N LYS A 50 10.77 4.44 -12.98
CA LYS A 50 11.82 4.18 -13.98
C LYS A 50 11.25 3.96 -15.38
N GLU A 51 10.05 3.38 -15.48
CA GLU A 51 9.39 3.09 -16.75
C GLU A 51 8.65 4.31 -17.32
N THR A 52 8.09 5.17 -16.46
CA THR A 52 7.13 6.22 -16.86
C THR A 52 7.54 7.64 -16.49
N GLY A 53 8.57 7.81 -15.66
CA GLY A 53 8.97 9.09 -15.07
C GLY A 53 8.06 9.59 -13.94
N ARG A 54 7.06 8.80 -13.50
CA ARG A 54 6.11 9.18 -12.45
C ARG A 54 5.98 8.06 -11.42
N MET A 55 5.75 8.39 -10.15
CA MET A 55 5.62 7.39 -9.07
C MET A 55 4.24 6.70 -9.04
N MET A 56 3.22 7.36 -9.58
CA MET A 56 1.89 6.85 -9.88
C MET A 56 1.33 7.61 -11.11
N PRO A 57 0.30 7.09 -11.80
CA PRO A 57 -0.37 7.80 -12.87
C PRO A 57 -0.89 9.18 -12.44
N GLU A 58 -1.11 10.06 -13.41
CA GLU A 58 -1.63 11.42 -13.17
C GLU A 58 -3.02 11.40 -12.50
N ASP A 59 -3.85 10.42 -12.87
CA ASP A 59 -5.16 10.15 -12.28
C ASP A 59 -5.09 9.17 -11.09
N GLY A 60 -3.90 8.95 -10.51
CA GLY A 60 -3.66 7.98 -9.45
C GLY A 60 -4.54 8.22 -8.22
N ILE A 61 -4.72 9.47 -7.81
CA ILE A 61 -5.62 9.81 -6.69
C ILE A 61 -7.07 9.46 -7.01
N GLU A 62 -7.54 9.75 -8.24
CA GLU A 62 -8.93 9.47 -8.62
C GLU A 62 -9.19 7.99 -8.88
N THR A 63 -8.15 7.26 -9.25
CA THR A 63 -8.16 5.79 -9.23
C THR A 63 -8.33 5.30 -7.79
N LEU A 64 -7.55 5.80 -6.84
CA LEU A 64 -7.63 5.39 -5.43
C LEU A 64 -8.97 5.73 -4.76
N ARG A 65 -9.64 6.82 -5.15
CA ARG A 65 -10.96 7.19 -4.61
C ARG A 65 -12.04 6.14 -4.83
N ARG A 66 -11.84 5.21 -5.77
CA ARG A 66 -12.79 4.13 -6.10
C ARG A 66 -12.67 2.93 -5.17
N PHE A 67 -11.64 2.89 -4.33
CA PHE A 67 -11.39 1.80 -3.38
C PHE A 67 -11.86 2.18 -1.97
N ASP A 68 -12.27 1.18 -1.20
CA ASP A 68 -12.65 1.36 0.20
C ASP A 68 -11.42 1.58 1.10
N ALA A 69 -10.28 0.99 0.73
CA ALA A 69 -9.03 1.12 1.48
C ALA A 69 -7.79 0.87 0.59
N ILE A 70 -6.63 1.27 1.11
CA ILE A 70 -5.32 1.08 0.49
C ILE A 70 -4.49 0.17 1.39
N LEU A 71 -4.01 -0.96 0.86
CA LEU A 71 -2.96 -1.78 1.46
C LEU A 71 -1.63 -1.42 0.79
N LEU A 72 -0.85 -0.60 1.49
CA LEU A 72 0.45 -0.11 1.01
C LEU A 72 1.60 -0.88 1.66
N GLY A 73 2.51 -1.41 0.84
CA GLY A 73 3.74 -2.04 1.28
C GLY A 73 4.84 -1.03 1.60
N ALA A 74 6.00 -1.19 0.99
CA ALA A 74 7.16 -0.30 1.20
C ALA A 74 7.36 0.63 0.01
N VAL A 75 7.63 1.91 0.25
CA VAL A 75 7.87 2.91 -0.80
C VAL A 75 9.28 3.44 -0.66
N GLY A 76 10.06 3.37 -1.72
CA GLY A 76 11.40 3.95 -1.80
C GLY A 76 12.48 2.94 -2.15
N TRP A 77 13.43 3.39 -2.96
CA TRP A 77 14.61 2.64 -3.35
C TRP A 77 15.78 3.63 -3.57
N PRO A 78 16.40 4.12 -2.47
CA PRO A 78 17.29 5.29 -2.49
C PRO A 78 18.49 5.19 -3.43
N THR A 79 18.93 3.97 -3.72
CA THR A 79 20.04 3.68 -4.65
C THR A 79 19.68 3.96 -6.10
N GLU A 80 18.39 4.03 -6.45
CA GLU A 80 17.93 4.25 -7.83
C GLU A 80 17.02 5.48 -7.97
N VAL A 81 16.23 5.81 -6.95
CA VAL A 81 15.31 6.94 -6.94
C VAL A 81 15.46 7.69 -5.61
N PRO A 82 15.82 8.99 -5.61
CA PRO A 82 15.95 9.77 -4.39
C PRO A 82 14.67 9.77 -3.55
N ASP A 83 14.80 9.75 -2.22
CA ASP A 83 13.66 9.73 -1.30
C ASP A 83 12.73 10.93 -1.46
N SER A 84 13.29 12.10 -1.80
CA SER A 84 12.49 13.29 -2.09
C SER A 84 11.57 13.08 -3.28
N VAL A 85 11.97 12.30 -4.28
CA VAL A 85 11.14 11.93 -5.44
C VAL A 85 10.10 10.89 -5.02
N SER A 86 10.54 9.81 -4.36
CA SER A 86 9.65 8.68 -4.07
C SER A 86 8.54 9.05 -3.08
N LEU A 87 8.87 9.80 -2.02
CA LEU A 87 7.91 10.23 -1.00
C LEU A 87 6.94 11.29 -1.52
N HIS A 88 7.44 12.29 -2.25
CA HIS A 88 6.60 13.37 -2.79
C HIS A 88 5.79 12.96 -4.02
N GLY A 89 6.20 11.91 -4.73
CA GLY A 89 5.48 11.39 -5.89
C GLY A 89 4.37 10.40 -5.56
N LEU A 90 4.37 9.78 -4.37
CA LEU A 90 3.41 8.71 -4.01
C LEU A 90 2.78 8.90 -2.63
N LEU A 91 3.56 8.68 -1.56
CA LEU A 91 3.03 8.57 -0.20
C LEU A 91 2.43 9.90 0.31
N LEU A 92 3.13 11.01 0.11
CA LEU A 92 2.68 12.32 0.58
C LEU A 92 1.44 12.84 -0.18
N PRO A 93 1.36 12.73 -1.52
CA PRO A 93 0.13 13.03 -2.26
C PRO A 93 -1.08 12.25 -1.76
N ILE A 94 -0.96 10.93 -1.56
CA ILE A 94 -2.04 10.09 -1.03
C ILE A 94 -2.51 10.62 0.33
N ARG A 95 -1.58 10.81 1.28
CA ARG A 95 -1.93 11.29 2.63
C ARG A 95 -2.64 12.64 2.60
N LYS A 96 -2.17 13.58 1.77
CA LYS A 96 -2.77 14.91 1.64
C LYS A 96 -4.15 14.86 0.99
N ALA A 97 -4.30 14.14 -0.13
CA ALA A 97 -5.55 14.08 -0.88
C ALA A 97 -6.70 13.41 -0.11
N PHE A 98 -6.37 12.41 0.71
CA PHE A 98 -7.35 11.70 1.57
C PHE A 98 -7.43 12.25 2.99
N VAL A 99 -6.73 13.34 3.30
CA VAL A 99 -6.70 13.98 4.63
C VAL A 99 -6.40 12.94 5.73
N GLN A 100 -5.40 12.09 5.51
CA GLN A 100 -4.96 11.07 6.45
C GLN A 100 -4.15 11.69 7.60
N TYR A 101 -4.81 12.51 8.42
CA TYR A 101 -4.20 13.29 9.48
C TYR A 101 -3.77 12.43 10.69
N ALA A 102 -4.44 11.32 10.93
CA ALA A 102 -4.14 10.42 12.03
C ALA A 102 -3.19 9.30 11.59
N ASN A 103 -2.06 9.15 12.29
CA ASN A 103 -1.15 8.03 12.12
C ASN A 103 -1.07 7.20 13.41
N ILE A 104 -1.65 6.00 13.38
CA ILE A 104 -1.67 5.08 14.52
C ILE A 104 -0.61 4.01 14.31
N ARG A 105 0.32 3.87 15.28
CA ARG A 105 1.44 2.91 15.24
C ARG A 105 1.47 2.07 16.52
N PRO A 106 0.62 1.04 16.64
CA PRO A 106 0.59 0.18 17.82
C PRO A 106 1.95 -0.50 18.02
N HIS A 107 2.45 -0.49 19.25
CA HIS A 107 3.69 -1.14 19.64
C HIS A 107 3.42 -2.04 20.85
N ARG A 108 3.70 -3.34 20.71
CA ARG A 108 3.52 -4.33 21.77
C ARG A 108 4.60 -5.40 21.65
N LEU A 109 5.31 -5.66 22.74
CA LEU A 109 6.21 -6.81 22.83
C LEU A 109 5.37 -8.10 22.92
N LEU A 110 5.63 -9.04 22.01
CA LEU A 110 4.96 -10.34 22.02
C LEU A 110 5.65 -11.28 23.04
N PRO A 111 4.89 -12.15 23.73
CA PRO A 111 5.46 -13.15 24.61
C PRO A 111 6.55 -13.98 23.90
N GLY A 112 7.72 -14.11 24.52
CA GLY A 112 8.84 -14.88 23.98
C GLY A 112 9.85 -14.11 23.12
N VAL A 113 9.54 -12.87 22.72
CA VAL A 113 10.47 -12.01 21.97
C VAL A 113 11.41 -11.28 22.94
N ARG A 114 12.71 -11.30 22.66
CA ARG A 114 13.73 -10.48 23.36
C ARG A 114 14.11 -9.30 22.47
N GLY A 115 14.14 -8.10 23.06
CA GLY A 115 14.53 -6.87 22.37
C GLY A 115 16.04 -6.68 22.26
#